data_AF-A0A2B7ZFZ2-F1
#
_entry.id   AF-A0A2B7ZFZ2-F1
#
_cell.length_a   1.000
_cell.length_b   1.000
_cell.length_c   1.000
_cell.angle_alpha   90.00
_cell.angle_beta   90.00
_cell.angle_gamma   90.00
#
_symmetry.space_group_name_H-M   'P 1'
#
loop_
_entity.id
_entity.type
_entity.pdbx_description
1 polymer ?
#
loop_
_entity_poly.entity_id
_entity_poly.type
_entity_poly.pdbx_seq_one_letter_code
_entity_poly.pdbx_strand_id
1 'polypeptide(L)'
;MEENLDIFWLYVGQSICLQQRIRYHHHERRHQSIHFGLHYHIWNTLSEKSSLFVILSTGKESDHPNRQLLLNIAEMWMCCIFQTLNSVHLDKYLPENIQKPWAGRHLNVALPLWQSFSNSLEDKTEAMGGRAAFTSFLQSPNPETRGWAENLREGFNQLRNSPDCEIRNYYQRHIFRSLQLATDARLRNAKKNLEKYLSGKEIPVHVTTTNRNTPYEGPLYDIRCGMFAFTISQESDLNLKDKDKVFVQFHLTDSKHPMMYSAHARTTDPASRFAISVSSCDSRGNDFLVWLINTRGIKVVCKMNSLVDILKGYSLEERRTFLRRWFPMSNRVNGKWVSASLKRVEVLMSWFRKPR
;
A
#
# COMPACT_ATOMS: atom_id res chain seq x y z
N MET A 1 18.36 -28.79 26.18
CA MET A 1 17.40 -27.73 26.55
C MET A 1 18.22 -26.68 27.27
N GLU A 2 18.77 -25.72 26.54
CA GLU A 2 19.49 -24.60 27.15
C GLU A 2 18.48 -23.50 27.46
N GLU A 3 18.35 -23.32 28.77
CA GLU A 3 17.90 -22.20 29.60
C GLU A 3 17.31 -20.95 28.92
N ASN A 4 16.18 -20.51 29.49
CA ASN A 4 15.58 -19.19 29.32
C ASN A 4 16.64 -18.09 29.35
N LEU A 5 16.96 -17.53 28.18
CA LEU A 5 17.49 -16.17 28.11
C LEU A 5 16.32 -15.26 28.50
N ASP A 6 16.35 -14.70 29.70
CA ASP A 6 15.44 -13.62 30.09
C ASP A 6 15.50 -12.53 29.03
N ILE A 7 14.43 -12.44 28.21
CA ILE A 7 14.34 -11.47 27.13
C ILE A 7 14.15 -10.11 27.79
N PHE A 8 15.18 -9.27 27.76
CA PHE A 8 15.10 -7.88 28.18
C PHE A 8 15.08 -6.96 26.96
N TRP A 9 14.26 -5.91 27.04
CA TRP A 9 14.18 -4.89 25.99
C TRP A 9 14.73 -3.58 26.52
N LEU A 10 15.72 -3.02 25.82
CA LEU A 10 16.30 -1.73 26.15
C LEU A 10 15.70 -0.65 25.24
N TYR A 11 15.24 0.43 25.88
CA TYR A 11 14.82 1.65 25.20
C TYR A 11 15.48 2.82 25.89
N VAL A 12 16.17 3.64 25.10
CA VAL A 12 16.75 4.91 25.56
C VAL A 12 15.83 6.01 25.04
N GLY A 13 15.45 6.94 25.90
CA GLY A 13 14.61 8.06 25.50
C GLY A 13 14.77 9.24 26.44
N GLN A 14 14.46 10.42 25.93
CA GLN A 14 14.50 11.66 26.70
C GLN A 14 13.17 12.00 27.39
N SER A 15 13.26 12.72 28.51
CA SER A 15 12.11 13.37 29.15
C SER A 15 12.50 14.67 29.83
N ILE A 16 11.59 15.64 29.78
CA ILE A 16 11.64 16.88 30.57
C ILE A 16 11.15 16.62 32.01
N CYS A 17 10.16 15.75 32.18
CA CYS A 17 9.61 15.37 33.48
C CYS A 17 9.58 13.83 33.57
N LEU A 18 10.51 13.24 34.32
CA LEU A 18 10.63 11.79 34.43
C LEU A 18 9.37 11.16 35.07
N GLN A 19 8.85 11.77 36.14
CA GLN A 19 7.65 11.29 36.82
C GLN A 19 6.45 11.20 35.88
N GLN A 20 6.25 12.23 35.05
CA GLN A 20 5.19 12.23 34.05
C GLN A 20 5.43 11.19 32.96
N ARG A 21 6.67 11.01 32.51
CA ARG A 21 7.02 9.96 31.53
C ARG A 21 6.72 8.57 32.07
N ILE A 22 7.08 8.28 33.32
CA ILE A 22 6.78 7.01 34.00
C ILE A 22 5.26 6.81 34.08
N ARG A 23 4.50 7.84 34.47
CA ARG A 23 3.03 7.81 34.48
C ARG A 23 2.44 7.48 33.10
N TYR A 24 2.96 8.06 32.02
CA TYR A 24 2.53 7.74 30.66
C TYR A 24 2.72 6.26 30.29
N HIS A 25 3.80 5.64 30.80
CA HIS A 25 4.12 4.25 30.50
C HIS A 25 3.28 3.26 31.32
N HIS A 26 2.93 3.59 32.57
CA HIS A 26 2.20 2.66 33.44
C HIS A 26 0.68 2.87 33.45
N HIS A 27 0.20 4.11 33.36
CA HIS A 27 -1.18 4.43 33.74
C HIS A 27 -2.01 5.10 32.63
N GLU A 28 -1.40 5.57 31.54
CA GLU A 28 -2.11 6.32 30.51
C GLU A 28 -2.22 5.58 29.17
N ARG A 29 -3.12 4.60 29.11
CA ARG A 29 -3.43 3.84 27.88
C ARG A 29 -3.78 4.75 26.69
N ARG A 30 -4.49 5.86 26.94
CA ARG A 30 -4.83 6.84 25.90
C ARG A 30 -3.59 7.46 25.28
N HIS A 31 -2.60 7.86 26.10
CA HIS A 31 -1.33 8.39 25.61
C HIS A 31 -0.60 7.35 24.74
N GLN A 32 -0.53 6.10 25.21
CA GLN A 32 0.10 4.99 24.49
C GLN A 32 -0.58 4.69 23.15
N SER A 33 -1.91 4.84 23.07
CA SER A 33 -2.65 4.65 21.81
C SER A 33 -2.46 5.80 20.81
N ILE A 34 -2.29 7.03 21.30
CA ILE A 34 -2.08 8.21 20.44
C ILE A 34 -0.64 8.18 19.90
N HIS A 35 0.33 7.87 20.76
CA HIS A 35 1.74 7.78 20.40
C HIS A 35 2.16 6.35 20.05
N PHE A 36 1.28 5.58 19.41
CA PHE A 36 1.52 4.18 19.10
C PHE A 36 2.72 4.01 18.16
N GLY A 37 3.79 3.40 18.67
CA GLY A 37 5.01 3.07 17.94
C GLY A 37 5.61 1.76 18.45
N LEU A 38 6.72 1.32 17.86
CA LEU A 38 7.34 0.03 18.18
C LEU A 38 7.62 -0.14 19.68
N HIS A 39 8.11 0.91 20.35
CA HIS A 39 8.31 0.93 21.81
C HIS A 39 7.03 0.56 22.58
N TYR A 40 5.92 1.28 22.36
CA TYR A 40 4.66 0.98 23.06
C TYR A 40 4.01 -0.32 22.59
N HIS A 41 4.26 -0.76 21.36
CA HIS A 41 3.82 -2.07 20.92
C HIS A 41 4.46 -3.17 21.78
N ILE A 42 5.79 -3.15 21.90
CA ILE A 42 6.54 -4.09 22.74
C ILE A 42 6.18 -3.90 24.21
N TRP A 43 6.05 -2.67 24.71
CA TRP A 43 5.64 -2.41 26.10
C TRP A 43 4.32 -3.10 26.45
N ASN A 44 3.40 -3.18 25.49
CA ASN A 44 2.05 -3.69 25.69
C ASN A 44 1.87 -5.18 25.32
N THR A 45 2.91 -5.89 24.88
CA THR A 45 2.77 -7.29 24.40
C THR A 45 2.64 -8.36 25.49
N LEU A 46 2.92 -8.07 26.77
CA LEU A 46 2.84 -9.06 27.87
C LEU A 46 2.18 -8.47 29.12
N SER A 47 1.55 -9.34 29.93
CA SER A 47 0.83 -8.96 31.16
C SER A 47 1.74 -8.64 32.36
N GLU A 48 3.01 -9.05 32.34
CA GLU A 48 3.93 -8.87 33.48
C GLU A 48 5.37 -8.55 33.04
N LYS A 49 5.58 -7.36 32.46
CA LYS A 49 6.94 -6.83 32.29
C LYS A 49 7.34 -6.00 33.51
N SER A 50 8.26 -6.49 34.32
CA SER A 50 8.93 -5.66 35.32
C SER A 50 9.73 -4.58 34.60
N SER A 51 9.39 -3.32 34.86
CA SER A 51 10.02 -2.19 34.18
C SER A 51 10.92 -1.44 35.15
N LEU A 52 12.16 -1.19 34.75
CA LEU A 52 13.13 -0.40 35.51
C LEU A 52 13.43 0.87 34.74
N PHE A 53 13.23 2.02 35.38
CA PHE A 53 13.62 3.32 34.83
C PHE A 53 14.94 3.75 35.44
N VAL A 54 15.93 3.97 34.57
CA VAL A 54 17.28 4.40 34.98
C VAL A 54 17.55 5.78 34.41
N ILE A 55 18.07 6.67 35.27
CA ILE A 55 18.48 8.01 34.86
C ILE A 55 19.91 7.93 34.33
N LEU A 56 20.08 8.18 33.04
CA LEU A 56 21.40 8.13 32.39
C LEU A 56 22.12 9.49 32.39
N SER A 57 21.35 10.59 32.39
CA SER A 57 21.86 11.97 32.42
C SER A 57 20.78 12.92 32.89
N THR A 58 21.18 14.01 33.56
CA THR A 58 20.30 15.11 33.98
C THR A 58 20.93 16.44 33.61
N GLY A 59 20.17 17.33 32.96
CA GLY A 59 20.59 18.72 32.71
C GLY A 59 20.04 19.67 33.78
N LYS A 60 20.84 20.67 34.19
CA LYS A 60 20.44 21.69 35.18
C LYS A 60 19.67 22.87 34.58
N GLU A 61 19.69 23.08 33.27
CA GLU A 61 19.11 24.27 32.65
C GLU A 61 17.76 23.99 31.99
N SER A 62 16.68 24.34 32.69
CA SER A 62 15.32 24.21 32.17
C SER A 62 15.00 25.17 31.02
N ASP A 63 15.71 26.31 30.95
CA ASP A 63 15.42 27.43 30.03
C ASP A 63 16.49 27.65 28.94
N HIS A 64 17.41 26.70 28.75
CA HIS A 64 18.39 26.83 27.67
C HIS A 64 17.68 26.82 26.29
N PRO A 65 17.96 27.77 25.39
CA PRO A 65 17.25 27.88 24.11
C PRO A 65 17.40 26.62 23.24
N ASN A 66 18.52 25.91 23.37
CA ASN A 66 18.80 24.66 22.65
C ASN A 66 18.56 23.40 23.50
N ARG A 67 17.75 23.47 24.56
CA ARG A 67 17.53 22.35 25.49
C ARG A 67 17.15 21.06 24.78
N GLN A 68 16.27 21.13 23.78
CA GLN A 68 15.83 19.95 23.04
C GLN A 68 16.97 19.31 22.22
N LEU A 69 17.85 20.12 21.63
CA LEU A 69 19.05 19.63 20.95
C LEU A 69 20.01 18.94 21.91
N LEU A 70 20.25 19.51 23.08
CA LEU A 70 21.10 18.89 24.11
C LEU A 70 20.54 17.55 24.57
N LEU A 71 19.22 17.45 24.74
CA LEU A 71 18.57 16.18 25.07
C LEU A 71 18.69 15.16 23.92
N ASN A 72 18.54 15.59 22.66
CA ASN A 72 18.72 14.71 21.49
C ASN A 72 20.16 14.18 21.39
N ILE A 73 21.16 15.03 21.69
CA ILE A 73 22.58 14.63 21.72
C ILE A 73 22.83 13.63 22.85
N ALA A 74 22.32 13.91 24.06
CA ALA A 74 22.44 12.99 25.19
C ALA A 74 21.76 11.64 24.91
N GLU A 75 20.56 11.65 24.34
CA GLU A 75 19.84 10.44 23.92
C GLU A 75 20.64 9.68 22.86
N MET A 76 21.19 10.36 21.85
CA MET A 76 22.05 9.74 20.83
C MET A 76 23.27 9.06 21.43
N TRP A 77 23.98 9.76 22.32
CA TRP A 77 25.16 9.24 23.00
C TRP A 77 24.84 7.97 23.79
N MET A 78 23.75 7.99 24.56
CA MET A 78 23.31 6.84 25.34
C MET A 78 22.81 5.70 24.45
N CYS A 79 22.12 6.00 23.35
CA CYS A 79 21.74 5.01 22.35
C CYS A 79 22.95 4.28 21.74
N CYS A 80 24.10 4.95 21.59
CA CYS A 80 25.35 4.33 21.17
C CYS A 80 25.97 3.45 22.27
N ILE A 81 26.04 3.93 23.52
CA ILE A 81 26.59 3.16 24.66
C ILE A 81 25.80 1.88 24.88
N PHE A 82 24.47 2.00 24.97
CA PHE A 82 23.55 0.88 25.21
C PHE A 82 23.15 0.16 23.92
N GLN A 83 23.68 0.59 22.77
CA GLN A 83 23.49 -0.01 21.45
C GLN A 83 22.02 -0.26 21.06
N THR A 84 21.12 0.67 21.37
CA THR A 84 19.68 0.52 21.12
C THR A 84 19.26 0.92 19.69
N LEU A 85 20.17 1.52 18.92
CA LEU A 85 19.96 1.89 17.51
C LEU A 85 19.89 0.66 16.58
N ASN A 86 19.47 0.89 15.34
CA ASN A 86 19.55 -0.13 14.28
C ASN A 86 21.01 -0.37 13.84
N SER A 87 21.25 -1.49 13.14
CA SER A 87 22.62 -1.90 12.77
C SER A 87 23.31 -0.87 11.88
N VAL A 88 22.60 -0.28 10.91
CA VAL A 88 23.16 0.75 10.01
C VAL A 88 23.70 1.94 10.79
N HIS A 89 22.98 2.38 11.82
CA HIS A 89 23.44 3.48 12.65
C HIS A 89 24.55 3.06 13.61
N LEU A 90 24.48 1.87 14.22
CA LEU A 90 25.59 1.38 15.03
C LEU A 90 26.87 1.22 14.20
N ASP A 91 26.77 0.79 12.95
CA ASP A 91 27.92 0.68 12.03
C ASP A 91 28.49 2.04 11.64
N LYS A 92 27.64 3.06 11.52
CA LYS A 92 28.06 4.42 11.22
C LYS A 92 28.72 5.13 12.41
N TYR A 93 28.19 4.95 13.61
CA TYR A 93 28.55 5.77 14.79
C TYR A 93 29.47 5.06 15.79
N LEU A 94 29.62 3.73 15.71
CA LEU A 94 30.56 2.98 16.54
C LEU A 94 31.76 2.49 15.71
N PRO A 95 32.97 2.46 16.29
CA PRO A 95 34.14 1.88 15.65
C PRO A 95 33.93 0.42 15.22
N GLU A 96 34.60 0.00 14.15
CA GLU A 96 34.46 -1.36 13.58
C GLU A 96 34.90 -2.47 14.55
N ASN A 97 35.84 -2.17 15.44
CA ASN A 97 36.38 -3.11 16.42
C ASN A 97 35.47 -3.32 17.65
N ILE A 98 34.37 -2.58 17.78
CA ILE A 98 33.44 -2.76 18.89
C ILE A 98 32.49 -3.91 18.58
N GLN A 99 32.40 -4.86 19.51
CA GLN A 99 31.35 -5.88 19.45
C GLN A 99 29.99 -5.21 19.55
N LYS A 100 29.15 -5.55 18.55
CA LYS A 100 27.77 -5.13 18.51
C LYS A 100 26.94 -6.37 18.80
N PRO A 101 26.61 -6.71 20.07
CA PRO A 101 25.66 -7.77 20.39
C PRO A 101 24.21 -7.33 20.10
N TRP A 102 23.33 -8.31 19.90
CA TRP A 102 21.91 -8.07 19.69
C TRP A 102 21.20 -7.93 21.05
N ALA A 103 21.27 -6.75 21.68
CA ALA A 103 20.72 -6.50 23.02
C ALA A 103 19.38 -5.73 22.96
N GLY A 104 18.35 -6.31 22.34
CA GLY A 104 17.04 -5.65 22.20
C GLY A 104 17.04 -4.49 21.20
N ARG A 105 17.88 -4.60 20.15
CA ARG A 105 18.00 -3.59 19.09
C ARG A 105 16.63 -3.24 18.51
N HIS A 106 16.52 -2.00 18.05
CA HIS A 106 15.46 -1.45 17.23
C HIS A 106 14.28 -0.80 17.95
N LEU A 107 14.24 -0.71 19.29
CA LEU A 107 13.20 0.16 19.90
C LEU A 107 13.42 1.64 19.54
N ASN A 108 14.67 2.05 19.35
CA ASN A 108 15.07 3.34 18.78
C ASN A 108 15.24 3.24 17.25
N VAL A 109 14.13 3.14 16.52
CA VAL A 109 14.14 3.04 15.03
C VAL A 109 14.66 4.32 14.38
N ALA A 110 14.26 5.48 14.91
CA ALA A 110 14.69 6.79 14.45
C ALA A 110 15.89 7.28 15.26
N LEU A 111 16.85 7.92 14.60
CA LEU A 111 17.97 8.55 15.30
C LEU A 111 17.46 9.72 16.16
N PRO A 112 17.91 9.83 17.43
CA PRO A 112 17.54 10.95 18.29
C PRO A 112 17.92 12.32 17.71
N LEU A 113 19.07 12.40 17.03
CA LEU A 113 19.52 13.62 16.33
C LEU A 113 18.59 14.08 15.21
N TRP A 114 17.60 13.28 14.84
CA TRP A 114 16.65 13.62 13.79
C TRP A 114 15.26 13.99 14.31
N GLN A 115 15.08 13.98 15.64
CA GLN A 115 13.88 14.50 16.26
C GLN A 115 13.88 16.03 16.21
N SER A 116 12.70 16.64 16.12
CA SER A 116 12.57 18.11 16.10
C SER A 116 13.29 18.74 17.30
N PHE A 117 14.03 19.82 17.04
CA PHE A 117 14.73 20.60 18.05
C PHE A 117 13.90 21.79 18.55
N SER A 118 12.73 22.01 17.97
CA SER A 118 11.85 23.09 18.33
C SER A 118 10.91 22.69 19.47
N ASN A 119 10.64 23.64 20.36
CA ASN A 119 9.61 23.50 21.38
C ASN A 119 8.20 23.78 20.81
N SER A 120 8.09 24.34 19.60
CA SER A 120 6.81 24.63 18.95
C SER A 120 6.06 23.34 18.61
N LEU A 121 4.76 23.33 18.92
CA LEU A 121 3.87 22.21 18.62
C LEU A 121 3.64 22.10 17.10
N GLU A 122 3.65 23.23 16.39
CA GLU A 122 3.50 23.32 14.94
C GLU A 122 4.69 22.64 14.24
N ASP A 123 5.91 22.93 14.67
CA ASP A 123 7.15 22.36 14.11
C ASP A 123 7.26 20.86 14.39
N LYS A 124 6.74 20.39 15.54
CA LYS A 124 6.67 18.94 15.88
C LYS A 124 5.68 18.20 15.00
N THR A 125 4.60 18.86 14.59
CA THR A 125 3.56 18.27 13.74
C THR A 125 4.00 18.27 12.27
N GLU A 126 4.73 19.30 11.85
CA GLU A 126 5.30 19.45 10.50
C GLU A 126 6.49 18.49 10.26
N ALA A 127 7.37 18.30 11.25
CA ALA A 127 8.55 17.43 11.15
C ALA A 127 8.23 15.95 10.84
N MET A 128 7.01 15.47 11.12
CA MET A 128 6.60 14.10 10.80
C MET A 128 5.58 13.99 9.66
N GLY A 129 5.14 15.12 9.06
CA GLY A 129 4.08 15.39 8.06
C GLY A 129 3.34 14.27 7.31
N GLY A 130 3.05 13.16 7.98
CA GLY A 130 2.48 11.94 7.43
C GLY A 130 3.26 11.35 6.25
N ARG A 131 2.57 10.47 5.51
CA ARG A 131 3.12 9.79 4.34
C ARG A 131 3.52 10.75 3.22
N ALA A 132 2.81 11.86 3.05
CA ALA A 132 3.06 12.82 1.99
C ALA A 132 4.40 13.57 2.21
N ALA A 133 4.63 14.09 3.42
CA ALA A 133 5.91 14.72 3.76
C ALA A 133 7.05 13.71 3.74
N PHE A 134 6.84 12.49 4.23
CA PHE A 134 7.89 11.47 4.14
C PHE A 134 8.26 11.14 2.68
N THR A 135 7.28 11.16 1.77
CA THR A 135 7.54 10.96 0.34
C THR A 135 8.29 12.16 -0.26
N SER A 136 7.98 13.39 0.13
CA SER A 136 8.73 14.56 -0.33
C SER A 136 10.17 14.56 0.19
N PHE A 137 10.42 14.09 1.41
CA PHE A 137 11.79 13.93 1.93
C PHE A 137 12.60 12.91 1.13
N LEU A 138 11.99 11.77 0.75
CA LEU A 138 12.64 10.79 -0.14
C LEU A 138 12.95 11.35 -1.54
N GLN A 139 12.20 12.35 -2.00
CA GLN A 139 12.38 13.01 -3.28
C GLN A 139 13.15 14.33 -3.18
N SER A 140 13.65 14.68 -1.98
CA SER A 140 14.31 15.96 -1.73
C SER A 140 15.54 16.13 -2.63
N PRO A 141 15.75 17.33 -3.20
CA PRO A 141 16.98 17.64 -3.93
C PRO A 141 18.19 17.68 -2.99
N ASN A 142 17.98 17.92 -1.69
CA ASN A 142 19.05 17.88 -0.69
C ASN A 142 19.45 16.42 -0.42
N PRO A 143 20.71 16.03 -0.70
CA PRO A 143 21.18 14.66 -0.51
C PRO A 143 21.13 14.21 0.96
N GLU A 144 21.32 15.12 1.92
CA GLU A 144 21.28 14.78 3.35
C GLU A 144 19.84 14.46 3.80
N THR A 145 18.87 15.27 3.39
CA THR A 145 17.45 15.03 3.68
C THR A 145 16.96 13.72 3.04
N ARG A 146 17.38 13.44 1.81
CA ARG A 146 17.05 12.20 1.13
C ARG A 146 17.71 10.99 1.82
N GLY A 147 19.01 11.07 2.11
CA GLY A 147 19.74 10.01 2.80
C GLY A 147 19.17 9.74 4.20
N TRP A 148 18.73 10.79 4.90
CA TRP A 148 17.96 10.67 6.15
C TRP A 148 16.69 9.81 5.98
N ALA A 149 15.84 10.16 5.01
CA ALA A 149 14.57 9.47 4.79
C ALA A 149 14.79 8.01 4.34
N GLU A 150 15.81 7.76 3.52
CA GLU A 150 16.21 6.43 3.08
C GLU A 150 16.65 5.56 4.26
N ASN A 151 17.52 6.09 5.13
CA ASN A 151 17.97 5.40 6.33
C ASN A 151 16.81 5.08 7.29
N LEU A 152 15.87 6.00 7.50
CA LEU A 152 14.71 5.75 8.35
C LEU A 152 13.81 4.64 7.79
N ARG A 153 13.57 4.66 6.47
CA ARG A 153 12.84 3.60 5.75
C ARG A 153 13.55 2.25 5.88
N GLU A 154 14.87 2.24 5.76
CA GLU A 154 15.68 1.03 5.86
C GLU A 154 15.71 0.48 7.29
N GLY A 155 15.87 1.34 8.30
CA GLY A 155 15.76 0.96 9.71
C GLY A 155 14.42 0.31 10.05
N PHE A 156 13.31 0.87 9.54
CA PHE A 156 12.00 0.23 9.67
C PHE A 156 11.93 -1.13 8.94
N ASN A 157 12.52 -1.24 7.74
CA ASN A 157 12.52 -2.50 6.99
C ASN A 157 13.40 -3.58 7.61
N GLN A 158 14.43 -3.22 8.38
CA GLN A 158 15.27 -4.18 9.10
C GLN A 158 14.51 -4.93 10.20
N LEU A 159 13.41 -4.37 10.71
CA LEU A 159 12.56 -5.04 11.72
C LEU A 159 12.08 -6.43 11.25
N ARG A 160 11.91 -6.63 9.94
CA ARG A 160 11.50 -7.92 9.34
C ARG A 160 12.50 -9.05 9.61
N ASN A 161 13.76 -8.69 9.81
CA ASN A 161 14.89 -9.60 10.05
C ASN A 161 15.27 -9.68 11.53
N SER A 162 14.50 -9.06 12.44
CA SER A 162 14.75 -9.14 13.87
C SER A 162 14.72 -10.61 14.33
N PRO A 163 15.64 -11.07 15.21
CA PRO A 163 15.56 -12.39 15.83
C PRO A 163 14.37 -12.50 16.81
N ASP A 164 13.87 -11.40 17.36
CA ASP A 164 12.64 -11.37 18.19
C ASP A 164 11.37 -11.43 17.33
N CYS A 165 10.48 -12.38 17.65
CA CYS A 165 9.23 -12.62 16.93
C CYS A 165 8.20 -11.50 17.08
N GLU A 166 8.14 -10.81 18.22
CA GLU A 166 7.19 -9.70 18.45
C GLU A 166 7.55 -8.48 17.59
N ILE A 167 8.85 -8.20 17.43
CA ILE A 167 9.31 -7.14 16.52
C ILE A 167 8.97 -7.49 15.06
N ARG A 168 9.14 -8.75 14.65
CA ARG A 168 8.74 -9.19 13.31
C ARG A 168 7.22 -9.10 13.12
N ASN A 169 6.44 -9.47 14.13
CA ASN A 169 4.97 -9.40 14.14
C ASN A 169 4.49 -7.94 13.99
N TYR A 170 5.11 -6.99 14.70
CA TYR A 170 4.86 -5.56 14.53
C TYR A 170 5.03 -5.12 13.08
N TYR A 171 6.19 -5.43 12.48
CA TYR A 171 6.47 -5.11 11.07
C TYR A 171 5.41 -5.71 10.14
N GLN A 172 5.11 -7.01 10.31
CA GLN A 172 4.14 -7.71 9.48
C GLN A 172 2.74 -7.08 9.57
N ARG A 173 2.26 -6.76 10.77
CA ARG A 173 0.96 -6.09 10.98
C ARG A 173 0.92 -4.72 10.30
N HIS A 174 1.99 -3.93 10.42
CA HIS A 174 2.08 -2.62 9.78
C HIS A 174 2.07 -2.72 8.24
N ILE A 175 2.82 -3.66 7.68
CA ILE A 175 2.84 -3.89 6.23
C ILE A 175 1.48 -4.40 5.75
N PHE A 176 0.87 -5.37 6.45
CA PHE A 176 -0.43 -5.92 6.08
C PHE A 176 -1.52 -4.85 6.07
N ARG A 177 -1.62 -4.04 7.14
CA ARG A 177 -2.56 -2.92 7.21
C ARG A 177 -2.34 -1.92 6.06
N SER A 178 -1.09 -1.60 5.77
CA SER A 178 -0.73 -0.70 4.67
C SER A 178 -1.15 -1.26 3.30
N LEU A 179 -0.99 -2.58 3.09
CA LEU A 179 -1.41 -3.27 1.88
C LEU A 179 -2.94 -3.33 1.73
N GLN A 180 -3.67 -3.56 2.82
CA GLN A 180 -5.14 -3.50 2.83
C GLN A 180 -5.63 -2.11 2.43
N LEU A 181 -5.13 -1.05 3.10
CA LEU A 181 -5.49 0.33 2.77
C LEU A 181 -5.19 0.69 1.32
N ALA A 182 -4.05 0.23 0.78
CA ALA A 182 -3.69 0.43 -0.62
C ALA A 182 -4.63 -0.32 -1.58
N THR A 183 -5.01 -1.55 -1.22
CA THR A 183 -6.01 -2.35 -1.97
C THR A 183 -7.36 -1.64 -2.01
N ASP A 184 -7.83 -1.16 -0.86
CA ASP A 184 -9.11 -0.46 -0.73
C ASP A 184 -9.10 0.87 -1.50
N ALA A 185 -8.01 1.62 -1.43
CA ALA A 185 -7.85 2.84 -2.23
C ALA A 185 -7.87 2.54 -3.73
N ARG A 186 -7.18 1.48 -4.18
CA ARG A 186 -7.19 1.04 -5.58
C ARG A 186 -8.59 0.63 -6.04
N LEU A 187 -9.33 -0.09 -5.20
CA LEU A 187 -10.71 -0.51 -5.49
C LEU A 187 -11.65 0.69 -5.59
N ARG A 188 -11.59 1.62 -4.63
CA ARG A 188 -12.38 2.88 -4.68
C ARG A 188 -12.06 3.68 -5.94
N ASN A 189 -10.79 3.81 -6.29
CA ASN A 189 -10.38 4.51 -7.51
C ASN A 189 -10.85 3.80 -8.78
N ALA A 190 -10.81 2.47 -8.82
CA ALA A 190 -11.32 1.68 -9.94
C ALA A 190 -12.83 1.86 -10.11
N LYS A 191 -13.60 1.77 -9.02
CA LYS A 191 -15.05 2.03 -9.01
C LYS A 191 -15.36 3.45 -9.49
N LYS A 192 -14.77 4.46 -8.85
CA LYS A 192 -14.94 5.88 -9.23
C LYS A 192 -14.60 6.16 -10.68
N ASN A 193 -13.60 5.47 -11.23
CA ASN A 193 -13.24 5.63 -12.64
C ASN A 193 -14.28 5.00 -13.58
N LEU A 194 -14.84 3.84 -13.22
CA LEU A 194 -15.86 3.15 -14.03
C LEU A 194 -17.24 3.83 -13.93
N GLU A 195 -17.59 4.41 -12.78
CA GLU A 195 -18.86 5.12 -12.59
C GLU A 195 -19.03 6.30 -13.55
N LYS A 196 -17.94 6.94 -13.98
CA LYS A 196 -17.96 8.02 -14.98
C LYS A 196 -18.58 7.60 -16.31
N TYR A 197 -18.57 6.30 -16.62
CA TYR A 197 -19.16 5.79 -17.85
C TYR A 197 -20.66 5.53 -17.69
N LEU A 198 -21.22 5.47 -16.47
CA LEU A 198 -22.68 5.33 -16.27
C LEU A 198 -23.44 6.58 -16.74
N SER A 199 -22.86 7.77 -16.50
CA SER A 199 -23.34 9.05 -17.05
C SER A 199 -22.91 9.30 -18.51
N GLY A 200 -22.15 8.35 -19.08
CA GLY A 200 -21.49 8.51 -20.37
C GLY A 200 -20.24 9.39 -20.32
N LYS A 201 -19.26 9.06 -21.15
CA LYS A 201 -17.97 9.75 -21.21
C LYS A 201 -17.37 9.68 -22.61
N GLU A 202 -16.85 10.81 -23.07
CA GLU A 202 -16.06 10.88 -24.30
C GLU A 202 -14.68 10.24 -24.11
N ILE A 203 -14.33 9.30 -24.99
CA ILE A 203 -13.03 8.62 -25.00
C ILE A 203 -12.49 8.44 -26.42
N PRO A 204 -11.15 8.41 -26.59
CA PRO A 204 -10.55 8.17 -27.90
C PRO A 204 -10.67 6.68 -28.29
N VAL A 205 -10.91 6.45 -29.58
CA VAL A 205 -10.80 5.15 -30.23
C VAL A 205 -9.33 4.84 -30.46
N HIS A 206 -8.97 3.57 -30.30
CA HIS A 206 -7.65 3.02 -30.60
C HIS A 206 -7.74 2.01 -31.73
N VAL A 207 -6.98 2.25 -32.80
CA VAL A 207 -6.94 1.34 -33.94
C VAL A 207 -5.68 0.49 -33.87
N THR A 208 -5.85 -0.84 -33.85
CA THR A 208 -4.74 -1.80 -33.88
C THR A 208 -4.81 -2.63 -35.15
N THR A 209 -3.78 -2.57 -35.99
CA THR A 209 -3.60 -3.47 -37.12
C THR A 209 -3.04 -4.80 -36.62
N THR A 210 -3.80 -5.89 -36.76
CA THR A 210 -3.33 -7.23 -36.40
C THR A 210 -2.32 -7.73 -37.42
N ASN A 211 -1.09 -7.96 -37.01
CA ASN A 211 -0.08 -8.67 -37.83
C ASN A 211 -0.18 -10.18 -37.60
N ARG A 212 -0.46 -10.92 -38.69
CA ARG A 212 -0.30 -12.38 -38.93
C ARG A 212 -0.87 -13.36 -37.87
N ASN A 213 -1.79 -14.22 -38.34
CA ASN A 213 -2.38 -15.42 -37.70
C ASN A 213 -3.78 -15.28 -37.06
N THR A 214 -4.56 -14.26 -37.40
CA THR A 214 -6.01 -14.28 -37.18
C THR A 214 -6.75 -14.28 -38.51
N PRO A 215 -7.85 -15.05 -38.68
CA PRO A 215 -8.59 -15.16 -39.94
C PRO A 215 -9.31 -13.86 -40.38
N TYR A 216 -9.12 -12.77 -39.64
CA TYR A 216 -9.63 -11.44 -39.98
C TYR A 216 -8.44 -10.53 -40.29
N GLU A 217 -8.28 -10.19 -41.57
CA GLU A 217 -7.36 -9.15 -42.03
C GLU A 217 -8.09 -7.81 -41.99
N GLY A 218 -7.90 -7.03 -40.91
CA GLY A 218 -8.50 -5.71 -40.80
C GLY A 218 -8.11 -4.95 -39.53
N PRO A 219 -8.26 -3.61 -39.50
CA PRO A 219 -8.02 -2.80 -38.32
C PRO A 219 -9.02 -3.10 -37.18
N LEU A 220 -8.54 -3.47 -35.99
CA LEU A 220 -9.40 -3.59 -34.80
C LEU A 220 -9.58 -2.24 -34.12
N TYR A 221 -10.83 -1.83 -33.94
CA TYR A 221 -11.21 -0.60 -33.24
C TYR A 221 -11.53 -0.95 -31.78
N ASP A 222 -10.72 -0.47 -30.85
CA ASP A 222 -10.91 -0.72 -29.42
C ASP A 222 -11.05 0.60 -28.64
N ILE A 223 -11.92 0.58 -27.64
CA ILE A 223 -12.05 1.64 -26.65
C ILE A 223 -11.62 1.12 -25.28
N ARG A 224 -10.98 1.97 -24.47
CA ARG A 224 -10.48 1.60 -23.13
C ARG A 224 -11.22 2.34 -22.02
N CYS A 225 -11.86 1.57 -21.15
CA CYS A 225 -12.50 2.08 -19.94
C CYS A 225 -11.79 1.53 -18.70
N GLY A 226 -10.80 2.27 -18.20
CA GLY A 226 -9.92 1.81 -17.13
C GLY A 226 -9.10 0.59 -17.56
N MET A 227 -9.29 -0.55 -16.88
CA MET A 227 -8.60 -1.81 -17.20
C MET A 227 -9.34 -2.70 -18.20
N PHE A 228 -10.50 -2.26 -18.69
CA PHE A 228 -11.32 -3.00 -19.64
C PHE A 228 -11.17 -2.40 -21.04
N ALA A 229 -10.97 -3.26 -22.02
CA ALA A 229 -10.95 -2.90 -23.44
C ALA A 229 -12.15 -3.54 -24.13
N PHE A 230 -12.83 -2.77 -24.98
CA PHE A 230 -14.00 -3.20 -25.73
C PHE A 230 -13.77 -2.95 -27.21
N THR A 231 -14.05 -3.96 -28.02
CA THR A 231 -13.94 -3.87 -29.48
C THR A 231 -15.25 -3.37 -30.08
N ILE A 232 -15.13 -2.44 -31.02
CA ILE A 232 -16.21 -1.92 -31.87
C ILE A 232 -16.18 -2.73 -33.17
N SER A 233 -17.32 -3.32 -33.55
CA SER A 233 -17.40 -4.15 -34.75
C SER A 233 -17.26 -3.31 -36.03
N GLN A 234 -16.49 -3.81 -37.01
CA GLN A 234 -16.35 -3.22 -38.33
C GLN A 234 -17.64 -3.26 -39.16
N GLU A 235 -18.54 -4.19 -38.88
CA GLU A 235 -19.83 -4.35 -39.59
C GLU A 235 -20.75 -3.13 -39.45
N SER A 236 -20.39 -2.19 -38.56
CA SER A 236 -21.17 -0.99 -38.26
C SER A 236 -20.93 0.17 -39.25
N ASP A 237 -20.01 0.01 -40.21
CA ASP A 237 -19.68 0.99 -41.27
C ASP A 237 -19.41 2.45 -40.79
N LEU A 238 -18.94 2.58 -39.55
CA LEU A 238 -18.85 3.86 -38.82
C LEU A 238 -17.69 4.77 -39.28
N ASN A 239 -16.83 4.33 -40.20
CA ASN A 239 -15.68 5.08 -40.73
C ASN A 239 -14.78 5.74 -39.65
N LEU A 240 -14.64 5.10 -38.49
CA LEU A 240 -13.83 5.61 -37.38
C LEU A 240 -12.33 5.59 -37.72
N LYS A 241 -11.59 6.57 -37.21
CA LYS A 241 -10.13 6.69 -37.29
C LYS A 241 -9.48 6.59 -35.92
N ASP A 242 -8.16 6.34 -35.89
CA ASP A 242 -7.42 6.37 -34.63
C ASP A 242 -7.52 7.76 -33.99
N LYS A 243 -7.75 7.78 -32.68
CA LYS A 243 -7.96 8.99 -31.86
C LYS A 243 -9.29 9.72 -32.08
N ASP A 244 -10.16 9.25 -32.95
CA ASP A 244 -11.52 9.77 -33.00
C ASP A 244 -12.17 9.62 -31.64
N LYS A 245 -12.91 10.65 -31.24
CA LYS A 245 -13.58 10.67 -29.95
C LYS A 245 -14.99 10.15 -30.09
N VAL A 246 -15.34 9.20 -29.24
CA VAL A 246 -16.67 8.62 -29.18
C VAL A 246 -17.21 8.73 -27.77
N PHE A 247 -18.51 8.92 -27.65
CA PHE A 247 -19.21 8.95 -26.38
C PHE A 247 -19.60 7.53 -25.97
N VAL A 248 -19.12 7.09 -24.81
CA VAL A 248 -19.33 5.71 -24.34
C VAL A 248 -20.12 5.73 -23.05
N GLN A 249 -21.20 4.96 -23.03
CA GLN A 249 -22.07 4.84 -21.87
C GLN A 249 -22.26 3.38 -21.44
N PHE A 250 -22.15 3.16 -20.14
CA PHE A 250 -22.46 1.90 -19.47
C PHE A 250 -23.90 1.92 -19.00
N HIS A 251 -24.61 0.85 -19.31
CA HIS A 251 -25.99 0.63 -18.89
C HIS A 251 -26.01 -0.57 -17.95
N LEU A 252 -26.41 -0.34 -16.69
CA LEU A 252 -26.50 -1.38 -15.68
C LEU A 252 -27.91 -1.38 -15.08
N THR A 253 -28.69 -2.41 -15.42
CA THR A 253 -30.08 -2.57 -15.00
C THR A 253 -30.23 -3.55 -13.83
N ASP A 254 -31.43 -3.61 -13.25
CA ASP A 254 -31.74 -4.59 -12.19
C ASP A 254 -32.11 -5.97 -12.74
N SER A 255 -32.67 -6.01 -13.95
CA SER A 255 -33.00 -7.23 -14.70
C SER A 255 -32.11 -7.38 -15.95
N LYS A 256 -32.24 -8.52 -16.65
CA LYS A 256 -31.48 -8.81 -17.88
C LYS A 256 -31.67 -7.70 -18.90
N HIS A 257 -30.57 -7.16 -19.42
CA HIS A 257 -30.59 -6.12 -20.43
C HIS A 257 -30.79 -6.74 -21.83
N PRO A 258 -31.69 -6.22 -22.68
CA PRO A 258 -31.93 -6.78 -24.01
C PRO A 258 -30.68 -6.69 -24.91
N MET A 259 -29.95 -5.57 -24.82
CA MET A 259 -28.69 -5.32 -25.56
C MET A 259 -27.44 -5.67 -24.74
N MET A 260 -27.49 -6.72 -23.91
CA MET A 260 -26.37 -7.08 -23.02
C MET A 260 -25.06 -7.28 -23.79
N TYR A 261 -23.95 -6.76 -23.25
CA TYR A 261 -22.65 -6.85 -23.92
C TYR A 261 -22.17 -8.29 -24.09
N SER A 262 -22.44 -9.16 -23.11
CA SER A 262 -22.00 -10.56 -23.15
C SER A 262 -23.13 -11.48 -23.62
N ALA A 263 -23.12 -11.88 -24.89
CA ALA A 263 -24.20 -12.68 -25.48
C ALA A 263 -24.41 -14.05 -24.77
N HIS A 264 -23.35 -14.62 -24.19
CA HIS A 264 -23.39 -15.89 -23.45
C HIS A 264 -23.62 -15.75 -21.94
N ALA A 265 -24.02 -14.57 -21.44
CA ALA A 265 -24.36 -14.40 -20.04
C ALA A 265 -25.68 -15.13 -19.70
N ARG A 266 -25.64 -15.93 -18.63
CA ARG A 266 -26.84 -16.55 -18.03
C ARG A 266 -27.64 -15.49 -17.29
N THR A 267 -28.92 -15.71 -17.07
CA THR A 267 -29.79 -14.82 -16.27
C THR A 267 -29.26 -14.57 -14.85
N THR A 268 -28.53 -15.53 -14.29
CA THR A 268 -27.89 -15.43 -12.97
C THR A 268 -26.55 -14.67 -12.99
N ASP A 269 -25.96 -14.44 -14.16
CA ASP A 269 -24.71 -13.69 -14.28
C ASP A 269 -24.98 -12.19 -14.16
N PRO A 270 -24.22 -11.45 -13.34
CA PRO A 270 -24.34 -9.99 -13.32
C PRO A 270 -24.08 -9.33 -14.67
N ALA A 271 -23.25 -9.94 -15.53
CA ALA A 271 -23.00 -9.51 -16.90
C ALA A 271 -24.28 -9.47 -17.77
N SER A 272 -25.32 -10.25 -17.44
CA SER A 272 -26.57 -10.26 -18.21
C SER A 272 -27.36 -8.95 -18.10
N ARG A 273 -27.07 -8.15 -17.08
CA ARG A 273 -27.71 -6.84 -16.82
C ARG A 273 -26.86 -5.67 -17.28
N PHE A 274 -25.75 -5.94 -17.95
CA PHE A 274 -24.76 -4.95 -18.33
C PHE A 274 -24.66 -4.82 -19.84
N ALA A 275 -24.82 -3.61 -20.33
CA ALA A 275 -24.71 -3.24 -21.73
C ALA A 275 -23.82 -2.01 -21.92
N ILE A 276 -23.31 -1.83 -23.13
CA ILE A 276 -22.46 -0.71 -23.50
C ILE A 276 -22.97 -0.13 -24.81
N SER A 277 -23.19 1.17 -24.83
CA SER A 277 -23.47 1.91 -26.06
C SER A 277 -22.33 2.86 -26.39
N VAL A 278 -22.10 3.04 -27.69
CA VAL A 278 -21.16 3.99 -28.26
C VAL A 278 -21.92 4.90 -29.21
N SER A 279 -21.79 6.20 -29.05
CA SER A 279 -22.37 7.19 -29.96
C SER A 279 -21.34 8.21 -30.39
N SER A 280 -21.50 8.73 -31.60
CA SER A 280 -20.73 9.86 -32.14
C SER A 280 -21.49 10.46 -33.32
N CYS A 281 -21.03 11.61 -33.79
CA CYS A 281 -21.35 12.09 -35.12
C CYS A 281 -20.39 11.43 -36.12
N ASP A 282 -20.91 10.96 -37.25
CA ASP A 282 -20.10 10.48 -38.37
C ASP A 282 -19.42 11.64 -39.12
N SER A 283 -18.57 11.34 -40.11
CA SER A 283 -17.89 12.34 -40.94
C SER A 283 -18.82 13.17 -41.83
N ARG A 284 -20.11 12.82 -41.90
CA ARG A 284 -21.18 13.51 -42.64
C ARG A 284 -22.10 14.30 -41.70
N GLY A 285 -21.85 14.29 -40.39
CA GLY A 285 -22.65 14.98 -39.38
C GLY A 285 -23.88 14.22 -38.90
N ASN A 286 -24.07 12.94 -39.25
CA ASN A 286 -25.17 12.13 -38.74
C ASN A 286 -24.79 11.50 -37.41
N ASP A 287 -25.70 11.58 -36.44
CA ASP A 287 -25.55 10.89 -35.17
C ASP A 287 -25.76 9.39 -35.35
N PHE A 288 -24.86 8.59 -34.79
CA PHE A 288 -25.06 7.14 -34.67
C PHE A 288 -25.03 6.72 -33.20
N LEU A 289 -25.73 5.61 -32.92
CA LEU A 289 -25.71 4.90 -31.65
C LEU A 289 -25.56 3.41 -31.95
N VAL A 290 -24.48 2.81 -31.47
CA VAL A 290 -24.22 1.37 -31.63
C VAL A 290 -24.12 0.72 -30.26
N TRP A 291 -24.83 -0.40 -30.11
CA TRP A 291 -24.72 -1.27 -28.95
C TRP A 291 -23.59 -2.26 -29.18
N LEU A 292 -22.63 -2.29 -28.25
CA LEU A 292 -21.55 -3.25 -28.34
C LEU A 292 -22.05 -4.61 -27.85
N ILE A 293 -21.95 -5.61 -28.71
CA ILE A 293 -22.29 -6.99 -28.39
C ILE A 293 -21.07 -7.85 -28.67
N ASN A 294 -20.70 -8.67 -27.69
CA ASN A 294 -19.60 -9.60 -27.79
C ASN A 294 -20.12 -11.03 -27.69
N THR A 295 -20.00 -11.72 -28.81
CA THR A 295 -20.37 -13.13 -28.99
C THR A 295 -19.23 -14.08 -28.60
N ARG A 296 -18.06 -13.57 -28.18
CA ARG A 296 -16.97 -14.43 -27.72
C ARG A 296 -17.34 -15.05 -26.38
N GLY A 297 -16.99 -16.32 -26.22
CA GLY A 297 -17.48 -17.22 -25.16
C GLY A 297 -17.18 -16.81 -23.70
N ILE A 298 -17.18 -17.81 -22.82
CA ILE A 298 -17.26 -17.67 -21.35
C ILE A 298 -16.29 -16.66 -20.71
N LYS A 299 -15.10 -16.43 -21.30
CA LYS A 299 -14.10 -15.49 -20.81
C LYS A 299 -14.62 -14.05 -20.74
N VAL A 300 -15.44 -13.63 -21.71
CA VAL A 300 -16.02 -12.27 -21.73
C VAL A 300 -17.03 -12.13 -20.61
N VAL A 301 -17.89 -13.13 -20.41
CA VAL A 301 -18.84 -13.17 -19.29
C VAL A 301 -18.10 -13.02 -17.96
N CYS A 302 -17.00 -13.76 -17.76
CA CYS A 302 -16.20 -13.64 -16.53
C CYS A 302 -15.63 -12.23 -16.33
N LYS A 303 -15.17 -11.57 -17.40
CA LYS A 303 -14.68 -10.19 -17.35
C LYS A 303 -15.79 -9.20 -16.99
N MET A 304 -16.94 -9.31 -17.62
CA MET A 304 -18.07 -8.40 -17.39
C MET A 304 -18.70 -8.60 -16.02
N ASN A 305 -18.79 -9.84 -15.56
CA ASN A 305 -19.16 -10.14 -14.18
C ASN A 305 -18.25 -9.39 -13.18
N SER A 306 -16.93 -9.47 -13.37
CA SER A 306 -15.97 -8.74 -12.53
C SER A 306 -16.11 -7.22 -12.63
N LEU A 307 -16.45 -6.69 -13.80
CA LEU A 307 -16.70 -5.25 -13.99
C LEU A 307 -17.93 -4.80 -13.20
N VAL A 308 -19.04 -5.52 -13.33
CA VAL A 308 -20.29 -5.23 -12.61
C VAL A 308 -20.08 -5.29 -11.11
N ASP A 309 -19.31 -6.26 -10.61
CA ASP A 309 -19.00 -6.33 -9.19
C ASP A 309 -18.21 -5.11 -8.69
N ILE A 310 -17.25 -4.61 -9.48
CA ILE A 310 -16.49 -3.40 -9.14
C ILE A 310 -17.43 -2.19 -9.05
N LEU A 311 -18.38 -2.06 -10.00
CA LEU A 311 -19.39 -1.00 -9.97
C LEU A 311 -20.30 -1.11 -8.74
N LYS A 312 -20.70 -2.34 -8.37
CA LYS A 312 -21.50 -2.58 -7.15
C LYS A 312 -20.68 -2.38 -5.87
N GLY A 313 -19.35 -2.40 -5.94
CA GLY A 313 -18.46 -2.08 -4.82
C GLY A 313 -17.94 -3.28 -4.04
N TYR A 314 -18.04 -4.50 -4.59
CA TYR A 314 -17.49 -5.69 -3.95
C TYR A 314 -15.96 -5.65 -3.92
N SER A 315 -15.39 -6.09 -2.79
CA SER A 315 -13.95 -6.19 -2.58
C SER A 315 -13.29 -7.24 -3.48
N LEU A 316 -11.95 -7.29 -3.50
CA LEU A 316 -11.25 -8.36 -4.21
C LEU A 316 -11.46 -9.72 -3.55
N GLU A 317 -11.60 -9.76 -2.23
CA GLU A 317 -11.77 -10.98 -1.43
C GLU A 317 -13.15 -11.59 -1.66
N GLU A 318 -14.21 -10.79 -1.58
CA GLU A 318 -15.58 -11.22 -1.89
C GLU A 318 -15.69 -11.71 -3.34
N ARG A 319 -15.12 -10.96 -4.30
CA ARG A 319 -15.19 -11.37 -5.71
C ARG A 319 -14.57 -12.74 -5.97
N ARG A 320 -13.55 -13.15 -5.19
CA ARG A 320 -12.88 -14.44 -5.35
C ARG A 320 -13.74 -15.63 -4.94
N THR A 321 -14.69 -15.42 -4.05
CA THR A 321 -15.66 -16.45 -3.69
C THR A 321 -16.76 -16.57 -4.74
N PHE A 322 -16.92 -15.56 -5.61
CA PHE A 322 -17.91 -15.58 -6.68
C PHE A 322 -17.44 -16.43 -7.87
N LEU A 323 -18.36 -17.26 -8.37
CA LEU A 323 -18.11 -18.06 -9.56
C LEU A 323 -18.03 -17.18 -10.81
N ARG A 324 -17.29 -17.67 -11.81
CA ARG A 324 -17.20 -17.08 -13.15
C ARG A 324 -16.77 -15.61 -13.10
N ARG A 325 -15.68 -15.33 -12.38
CA ARG A 325 -15.01 -14.02 -12.31
C ARG A 325 -13.66 -14.06 -12.99
N TRP A 326 -13.33 -12.96 -13.64
CA TRP A 326 -11.99 -12.72 -14.15
C TRP A 326 -11.18 -11.93 -13.15
N PHE A 327 -9.95 -12.39 -12.89
CA PHE A 327 -8.94 -11.66 -12.15
C PHE A 327 -7.76 -11.42 -13.08
N PRO A 328 -7.33 -10.17 -13.29
CA PRO A 328 -6.08 -9.93 -13.99
C PRO A 328 -4.95 -10.61 -13.20
N MET A 329 -4.28 -11.59 -13.81
CA MET A 329 -3.00 -12.06 -13.29
C MET A 329 -1.99 -10.93 -13.49
N SER A 330 -1.56 -10.26 -12.43
CA SER A 330 -0.41 -9.35 -12.50
C SER A 330 0.66 -9.74 -11.50
N ASN A 331 1.59 -10.61 -11.92
CA ASN A 331 3.01 -10.29 -12.06
C ASN A 331 3.75 -11.50 -12.64
N ARG A 332 4.57 -11.27 -13.68
CA ARG A 332 5.61 -12.21 -14.10
C ARG A 332 6.76 -12.05 -13.12
N VAL A 333 7.13 -13.12 -12.41
CA VAL A 333 8.41 -13.24 -11.73
C VAL A 333 9.10 -14.46 -12.34
N ASN A 334 10.26 -14.28 -12.97
CA ASN A 334 11.04 -15.32 -13.65
C ASN A 334 10.25 -16.14 -14.67
N GLY A 335 9.55 -15.47 -15.61
CA GLY A 335 8.92 -16.14 -16.76
C GLY A 335 7.69 -17.01 -16.46
N LYS A 336 7.31 -17.21 -15.19
CA LYS A 336 6.11 -17.97 -14.79
C LYS A 336 4.98 -17.04 -14.34
N TRP A 337 3.75 -17.37 -14.74
CA TRP A 337 2.54 -16.68 -14.32
C TRP A 337 2.23 -17.03 -12.86
N VAL A 338 2.02 -16.01 -12.02
CA VAL A 338 1.64 -16.23 -10.62
C VAL A 338 0.49 -15.29 -10.23
N SER A 339 -0.49 -15.85 -9.54
CA SER A 339 -1.53 -15.13 -8.80
C SER A 339 -0.93 -14.02 -7.91
N ALA A 340 -1.38 -12.77 -8.11
CA ALA A 340 -0.86 -11.56 -7.49
C ALA A 340 -1.11 -11.43 -5.97
N SER A 341 -1.71 -12.42 -5.31
CA SER A 341 -2.00 -12.34 -3.86
C SER A 341 -1.49 -13.51 -3.04
N LEU A 342 -1.09 -14.63 -3.65
CA LEU A 342 -0.75 -15.84 -2.89
C LEU A 342 0.75 -15.99 -2.70
N LYS A 343 1.63 -15.55 -3.62
CA LYS A 343 3.07 -15.70 -3.40
C LYS A 343 3.71 -14.75 -2.39
N ARG A 344 3.19 -13.55 -2.10
CA ARG A 344 3.82 -12.74 -1.04
C ARG A 344 3.54 -13.29 0.36
N VAL A 345 2.39 -13.94 0.56
CA VAL A 345 2.04 -14.60 1.82
C VAL A 345 2.58 -16.03 1.86
N GLU A 346 2.57 -16.79 0.76
CA GLU A 346 3.16 -18.14 0.69
C GLU A 346 4.68 -18.16 0.67
N VAL A 347 5.37 -17.15 0.10
CA VAL A 347 6.84 -17.04 0.25
C VAL A 347 7.19 -16.64 1.68
N LEU A 348 6.32 -15.90 2.38
CA LEU A 348 6.48 -15.64 3.81
C LEU A 348 6.16 -16.90 4.65
N MET A 349 5.16 -17.70 4.28
CA MET A 349 4.76 -18.94 4.96
C MET A 349 5.69 -20.14 4.64
N SER A 350 6.34 -20.18 3.48
CA SER A 350 7.28 -21.26 3.12
C SER A 350 8.59 -21.17 3.91
N TRP A 351 8.93 -19.99 4.45
CA TRP A 351 10.03 -19.81 5.40
C TRP A 351 9.71 -20.35 6.80
N PHE A 352 8.45 -20.73 7.08
CA PHE A 352 8.03 -21.36 8.33
C PHE A 352 7.89 -22.89 8.24
N ARG A 353 8.17 -23.52 7.09
CA ARG A 353 8.37 -24.97 7.05
C ARG A 353 9.80 -25.26 7.50
N LYS A 354 9.95 -25.67 8.77
CA LYS A 354 11.16 -26.34 9.25
C LYS A 354 11.55 -27.44 8.23
N PRO A 355 12.80 -27.51 7.76
CA PRO A 355 13.35 -28.81 7.37
C PRO A 355 13.27 -29.70 8.60
N ARG A 356 12.74 -30.91 8.43
CA ARG A 356 12.80 -31.94 9.47
C ARG A 356 14.24 -32.30 9.79
#